data_AF-A0A0H5AD05-F1
#
_entry.id   AF-A0A0H5AD05-F1
#
_cell.length_a   1.000
_cell.length_b   1.000
_cell.length_c   1.000
_cell.angle_alpha   90.00
_cell.angle_beta   90.00
_cell.angle_gamma   90.00
#
_symmetry.space_group_name_H-M   'P 1'
#
loop_
_entity.id
_entity.type
_entity.pdbx_description
1 polymer ?
#
loop_
_entity_poly.entity_id
_entity_poly.type
_entity_poly.pdbx_seq_one_letter_code
_entity_poly.pdbx_strand_id
1 'polypeptide(L)'
;MPLLVDRLPPVDYDDPVHAVPFVIAFSWGEQNNEVPDEVIVLTKIGKDTIVAATRQKTWSSYDEAVEVGRQAADKFVARYWQD
;
A
#
# COMPACT_ATOMS: atom_id res chain seq x y z
N MET A 1 -22.74 20.81 -4.41
CA MET A 1 -22.64 19.33 -4.38
C MET A 1 -21.19 19.01 -4.10
N PRO A 2 -20.80 18.42 -2.96
CA PRO A 2 -19.42 17.99 -2.79
C PRO A 2 -19.21 16.81 -3.74
N LEU A 3 -18.26 16.95 -4.67
CA LEU A 3 -17.79 15.85 -5.49
C LEU A 3 -17.27 14.81 -4.51
N LEU A 4 -17.97 13.68 -4.40
CA LEU A 4 -17.38 12.47 -3.86
C LEU A 4 -16.21 12.19 -4.80
N VAL A 5 -15.00 12.58 -4.40
CA VAL A 5 -13.79 12.18 -5.09
C VAL A 5 -13.85 10.65 -5.13
N ASP A 6 -13.96 10.07 -6.32
CA ASP A 6 -13.92 8.63 -6.52
C ASP A 6 -12.55 8.14 -6.06
N ARG A 7 -12.46 7.81 -4.77
CA ARG A 7 -11.22 7.33 -4.16
C ARG A 7 -10.87 6.01 -4.81
N LEU A 8 -9.65 5.94 -5.35
CA LEU A 8 -9.19 4.74 -6.01
C LEU A 8 -9.12 3.58 -4.99
N PRO A 9 -9.54 2.37 -5.40
CA PRO A 9 -9.63 1.23 -4.50
C PRO A 9 -8.23 0.75 -4.08
N PRO A 10 -8.13 -0.02 -2.98
CA PRO A 10 -6.91 -0.75 -2.63
C PRO A 10 -6.43 -1.62 -3.80
N VAL A 11 -5.12 -1.80 -3.89
CA VAL A 11 -4.50 -2.63 -4.94
C VAL A 11 -4.00 -3.92 -4.32
N ASP A 12 -4.48 -5.05 -4.84
CA ASP A 12 -3.91 -6.34 -4.53
C ASP A 12 -2.57 -6.49 -5.25
N TYR A 13 -1.55 -6.90 -4.50
CA TYR A 13 -0.20 -7.13 -5.01
C TYR A 13 0.29 -8.49 -4.52
N ASP A 14 0.48 -9.42 -5.46
CA ASP A 14 1.11 -10.70 -5.15
C ASP A 14 2.60 -10.59 -5.43
N ASP A 15 3.43 -10.79 -4.40
CA ASP A 15 4.87 -10.83 -4.58
C ASP A 15 5.25 -11.99 -5.50
N PRO A 16 5.88 -11.75 -6.66
CA PRO A 16 6.17 -12.79 -7.64
C PRO A 16 7.23 -13.79 -7.18
N VAL A 17 8.00 -13.46 -6.14
CA VAL A 17 9.14 -14.27 -5.69
C VAL A 17 8.72 -15.28 -4.61
N HIS A 18 7.90 -14.86 -3.65
CA HIS A 18 7.51 -15.68 -2.49
C HIS A 18 6.02 -16.06 -2.52
N ALA A 19 5.27 -15.62 -3.54
CA ALA A 19 3.83 -15.83 -3.68
C ALA A 19 3.03 -15.38 -2.44
N VAL A 20 3.49 -14.31 -1.79
CA VAL A 20 2.85 -13.75 -0.60
C VAL A 20 1.85 -12.68 -1.04
N PRO A 21 0.57 -12.78 -0.63
CA PRO A 21 -0.42 -11.77 -0.95
C PRO A 21 -0.23 -10.52 -0.09
N PHE A 22 -0.15 -9.37 -0.76
CA PHE A 22 -0.15 -8.04 -0.16
C PHE A 22 -1.37 -7.26 -0.63
N VAL A 23 -1.87 -6.40 0.25
CA VAL A 23 -2.90 -5.42 -0.04
C VAL A 23 -2.30 -4.05 0.19
N ILE A 24 -2.19 -3.26 -0.87
CA ILE A 24 -1.76 -1.86 -0.82
C ILE A 24 -3.02 -1.02 -0.62
N ALA A 25 -3.26 -0.65 0.63
CA ALA A 25 -4.35 0.24 1.03
C ALA A 25 -3.86 1.69 1.10
N PHE A 26 -4.80 2.62 0.94
CA PHE A 26 -4.51 4.05 0.89
C PHE A 26 -5.33 4.82 1.92
N SER A 27 -4.67 5.68 2.69
CA SER A 27 -5.29 6.66 3.58
C SER A 27 -5.32 8.01 2.87
N TRP A 28 -6.51 8.58 2.67
CA TRP A 28 -6.68 9.76 1.81
C TRP A 28 -6.67 11.10 2.56
N GLY A 29 -6.52 11.10 3.89
CA GLY A 29 -6.50 12.34 4.67
C GLY A 29 -7.78 13.18 4.50
N GLU A 30 -7.63 14.43 4.06
CA GLU A 30 -8.76 15.33 3.82
C GLU A 30 -9.63 14.91 2.64
N GLN A 31 -10.91 15.30 2.66
CA GLN A 31 -11.92 14.81 1.73
C GLN A 31 -11.67 15.19 0.25
N ASN A 32 -10.85 16.21 0.00
CA ASN A 32 -10.55 16.76 -1.33
C ASN A 32 -9.17 16.37 -1.88
N ASN A 33 -8.41 15.52 -1.18
CA ASN A 33 -7.09 15.12 -1.67
C ASN A 33 -7.25 14.20 -2.89
N GLU A 34 -6.66 14.60 -4.01
CA GLU A 34 -6.58 13.81 -5.25
C GLU A 34 -5.54 12.68 -5.15
N VAL A 35 -4.68 12.74 -4.13
CA VAL A 35 -3.55 11.84 -3.92
C VAL A 35 -3.62 11.35 -2.47
N PRO A 36 -3.41 10.05 -2.21
CA PRO A 36 -3.47 9.53 -0.85
C PRO A 36 -2.37 10.14 0.02
N ASP A 37 -2.66 10.34 1.30
CA ASP A 37 -1.74 10.88 2.29
C ASP A 37 -0.80 9.81 2.84
N GLU A 38 -1.28 8.58 2.96
CA GLU A 38 -0.48 7.44 3.44
C GLU A 38 -0.78 6.18 2.62
N VAL A 39 0.26 5.37 2.42
CA VAL A 39 0.15 4.02 1.87
C VAL A 39 0.35 3.04 3.02
N ILE A 40 -0.58 2.10 3.12
CA ILE A 40 -0.62 1.06 4.14
C ILE A 40 -0.49 -0.27 3.40
N VAL A 41 0.65 -0.92 3.53
CA VAL A 41 0.85 -2.24 2.95
C VAL A 41 0.49 -3.28 4.01
N LEU A 42 -0.51 -4.09 3.72
CA LEU A 42 -0.99 -5.17 4.58
C LEU A 42 -0.60 -6.50 3.95
N THR A 43 -0.23 -7.47 4.78
CA THR A 43 -0.06 -8.85 4.35
C THR A 43 -0.67 -9.80 5.36
N LYS A 44 -1.02 -11.00 4.92
CA LYS A 44 -1.56 -12.04 5.77
C LYS A 44 -0.54 -13.17 5.87
N ILE A 45 0.02 -13.36 7.05
CA ILE A 45 0.94 -14.46 7.33
C ILE A 45 0.23 -15.40 8.31
N GLY A 46 -0.22 -16.55 7.81
CA GLY A 46 -1.02 -17.49 8.59
C GLY A 46 -2.39 -16.93 8.96
N LYS A 47 -2.66 -16.76 10.28
CA LYS A 47 -3.92 -16.19 10.80
C LYS A 47 -3.82 -14.70 11.12
N ASP A 48 -2.62 -14.14 11.09
CA ASP A 48 -2.36 -12.77 11.52
C ASP A 48 -2.25 -11.83 10.31
N THR A 49 -2.86 -10.64 10.42
CA THR A 49 -2.67 -9.55 9.48
C THR A 49 -1.54 -8.67 9.99
N ILE A 50 -0.48 -8.56 9.21
CA ILE A 50 0.70 -7.77 9.54
C ILE A 50 0.73 -6.53 8.66
N VAL A 51 1.03 -5.40 9.28
CA VAL A 51 1.28 -4.15 8.59
C VAL A 51 2.75 -4.15 8.16
N ALA A 52 2.97 -4.36 6.87
CA ALA A 52 4.30 -4.46 6.28
C ALA A 52 5.02 -3.10 6.22
N ALA A 53 4.27 -2.04 5.90
CA ALA A 53 4.79 -0.69 5.91
C ALA A 53 3.67 0.35 6.08
N THR A 54 3.98 1.35 6.90
CA THR A 54 3.29 2.64 6.94
C THR A 54 4.38 3.68 7.14
N ARG A 55 4.61 4.52 6.13
CA ARG A 55 5.27 5.85 6.22
C ARG A 55 5.98 6.16 4.91
N GLN A 56 5.35 7.05 4.16
CA GLN A 56 5.98 8.24 3.58
C GLN A 56 4.87 9.17 3.09
N LYS A 57 5.16 10.46 2.95
CA LYS A 57 4.23 11.50 2.45
C LYS A 57 4.85 12.21 1.24
N THR A 58 5.46 11.43 0.35
CA THR A 58 6.33 11.95 -0.72
C THR A 58 6.03 11.24 -2.02
N TRP A 59 4.81 11.45 -2.53
CA TRP A 59 4.43 11.13 -3.90
C TRP A 59 3.50 12.22 -4.41
N SER A 60 3.55 12.47 -5.70
CA SER A 60 2.80 13.55 -6.36
C SER A 60 1.59 13.01 -7.14
N SER A 61 1.42 11.68 -7.20
CA SER A 61 0.35 11.01 -7.93
C SER A 61 -0.05 9.69 -7.27
N TYR A 62 -1.21 9.16 -7.66
CA TYR A 62 -1.67 7.84 -7.22
C TYR A 62 -0.73 6.72 -7.70
N ASP A 63 -0.27 6.76 -8.95
CA ASP A 63 0.62 5.73 -9.50
C ASP A 63 1.95 5.66 -8.74
N GLU A 64 2.51 6.81 -8.35
CA GLU A 64 3.68 6.86 -7.47
C GLU A 64 3.37 6.27 -6.09
N ALA A 65 2.20 6.53 -5.52
CA ALA A 65 1.78 5.93 -4.25
C ALA A 65 1.71 4.39 -4.35
N VAL A 66 1.15 3.87 -5.44
CA VAL A 66 1.11 2.43 -5.73
C VAL A 66 2.51 1.85 -5.84
N GLU A 67 3.40 2.52 -6.59
CA GLU A 67 4.79 2.07 -6.77
C GLU A 67 5.55 2.05 -5.44
N VAL A 68 5.41 3.09 -4.62
CA VAL A 68 5.97 3.14 -3.26
C VAL A 68 5.42 2.00 -2.41
N GLY A 69 4.13 1.69 -2.51
CA GLY A 69 3.49 0.55 -1.86
C GLY A 69 4.10 -0.80 -2.27
N ARG A 70 4.33 -1.01 -3.57
CA ARG A 70 4.98 -2.22 -4.09
C ARG A 70 6.42 -2.36 -3.59
N GLN A 71 7.21 -1.29 -3.70
CA GLN A 71 8.59 -1.30 -3.21
C GLN A 71 8.66 -1.56 -1.70
N ALA A 72 7.68 -1.08 -0.94
CA ALA A 72 7.58 -1.34 0.49
C ALA A 72 7.20 -2.79 0.80
N ALA A 73 6.30 -3.40 0.02
CA ALA A 73 6.01 -4.84 0.08
C ALA A 73 7.27 -5.67 -0.21
N ASP A 74 7.97 -5.38 -1.31
CA ASP A 74 9.19 -6.09 -1.71
C ASP A 74 10.28 -5.99 -0.62
N LYS A 75 10.48 -4.79 -0.05
CA LYS A 75 11.43 -4.58 1.06
C LYS A 75 11.03 -5.34 2.32
N PHE A 76 9.73 -5.41 2.63
CA PHE A 76 9.24 -6.17 3.77
C PHE A 76 9.53 -7.67 3.58
N VAL A 77 9.21 -8.22 2.41
CA VAL A 77 9.50 -9.60 2.05
C VAL A 77 10.99 -9.89 2.14
N ALA A 78 11.82 -9.08 1.48
CA ALA A 78 13.28 -9.26 1.48
C ALA A 78 13.91 -9.19 2.89
N ARG A 79 13.24 -8.51 3.84
CA ARG A 79 13.68 -8.45 5.24
C ARG A 79 13.13 -9.60 6.09
N TYR A 80 11.91 -10.04 5.82
CA TYR A 80 11.21 -11.04 6.63
C TYR A 80 11.51 -12.47 6.18
N TRP A 81 11.83 -12.68 4.89
CA TRP A 81 12.23 -13.94 4.27
C TRP A 81 13.73 -13.96 3.93
N GLN A 82 14.59 -13.47 4.82
CA GLN A 82 16.02 -13.79 4.76
C GLN A 82 16.25 -15.20 5.30
N ASP A 83 16.01 -16.22 4.47
CA ASP A 83 16.48 -17.59 4.72
C ASP A 83 17.31 -18.07 3.52
#